data_AF-A0A2P1CMI6-F1
#
_entry.id   AF-A0A2P1CMI6-F1
#
_cell.length_a   1.000
_cell.length_b   1.000
_cell.length_c   1.000
_cell.angle_alpha   90.00
_cell.angle_beta   90.00
_cell.angle_gamma   90.00
#
_symmetry.space_group_name_H-M   'P 1'
#
loop_
_entity.id
_entity.type
_entity.pdbx_description
1 polymer ?
#
loop_
_entity_poly.entity_id
_entity_poly.type
_entity_poly.pdbx_seq_one_letter_code
_entity_poly.pdbx_strand_id
1 'polypeptide(L)'
;MLFYMIIIPMICGVITFCSTRNHLLLALLSLEFMVLSIFYLMIVFMMIYGYELYFSLIFLVFSVCEGALGLSILVKLVRSQGNDYLNSLSMLSW
;
A
#
# COMPACT_ATOMS: atom_id res chain seq x y z
N MET A 1 -1.21 -1.65 24.62
CA MET A 1 0.13 -1.57 23.99
C MET A 1 0.09 -2.04 22.53
N LEU A 2 -0.37 -3.27 22.24
CA LEU A 2 -0.50 -3.80 20.86
C LEU A 2 -1.32 -2.89 19.92
N PHE A 3 -2.47 -2.37 20.36
CA PHE A 3 -3.26 -1.44 19.54
C PHE A 3 -2.49 -0.15 19.17
N TYR A 4 -1.66 0.39 20.07
CA TYR A 4 -0.83 1.56 19.77
C TYR A 4 0.25 1.23 18.72
N MET A 5 0.85 0.04 18.78
CA MET A 5 1.83 -0.42 17.80
C MET A 5 1.25 -0.53 16.39
N ILE A 6 -0.07 -0.61 16.24
CA ILE A 6 -0.78 -0.72 14.95
C ILE A 6 -1.25 0.66 14.48
N ILE A 7 -1.81 1.46 15.38
CA ILE A 7 -2.38 2.76 15.05
C ILE A 7 -1.29 3.75 14.59
N ILE A 8 -0.12 3.73 15.23
CA ILE A 8 1.00 4.63 14.88
C ILE A 8 1.47 4.44 13.43
N PRO A 9 1.84 3.21 12.98
CA PRO A 9 2.27 3.02 11.59
C PRO A 9 1.14 3.26 10.60
N MET A 10 -0.12 2.94 10.94
CA MET A 10 -1.24 3.19 10.03
C MET A 10 -1.45 4.69 9.79
N ILE A 11 -1.41 5.51 10.85
CA ILE A 11 -1.51 6.98 10.73
C ILE A 11 -0.31 7.54 9.97
N CYS A 12 0.90 7.07 10.26
CA CYS A 12 2.11 7.50 9.53
C CYS A 12 2.01 7.16 8.03
N GLY A 13 1.53 5.95 7.71
CA GLY A 13 1.28 5.51 6.33
C GLY A 13 0.27 6.41 5.61
N VAL A 14 -0.83 6.77 6.26
CA VAL A 14 -1.85 7.67 5.68
C VAL A 14 -1.28 9.07 5.46
N ILE A 15 -0.51 9.61 6.42
CA ILE A 15 0.10 10.96 6.28
C ILE A 15 1.11 10.96 5.13
N THR A 16 1.95 9.93 5.01
CA THR A 16 2.92 9.80 3.93
C THR A 16 2.24 9.62 2.57
N PHE A 17 1.14 8.87 2.49
CA PHE A 17 0.34 8.75 1.27
C PHE A 17 -0.28 10.09 0.84
N CYS A 18 -0.87 10.84 1.78
CA CYS A 18 -1.48 12.14 1.48
C CYS A 18 -0.46 13.22 1.08
N SER A 19 0.77 13.13 1.57
CA SER A 19 1.85 14.11 1.28
C SER A 19 2.64 13.80 0.02
N THR A 20 2.64 12.56 -0.46
CA THR A 20 3.35 12.12 -1.67
C THR A 20 2.58 12.47 -2.95
N ARG A 21 2.38 13.77 -3.19
CA ARG A 21 1.67 14.30 -4.37
C ARG A 21 2.45 14.18 -5.67
N ASN A 22 3.77 14.00 -5.62
CA ASN A 22 4.63 14.16 -6.78
C ASN A 22 5.04 12.83 -7.41
N HIS A 23 5.56 11.86 -6.64
CA HIS A 23 6.11 10.62 -7.20
C HIS A 23 5.21 9.43 -6.91
N LEU A 24 4.72 8.77 -7.96
CA LEU A 24 3.81 7.63 -7.84
C LEU A 24 4.47 6.43 -7.15
N LEU A 25 5.77 6.24 -7.32
CA LEU A 25 6.53 5.19 -6.64
C LEU A 25 6.52 5.33 -5.11
N LEU A 26 6.67 6.56 -4.58
CA LEU A 26 6.57 6.79 -3.13
C LEU A 26 5.15 6.52 -2.60
N ALA A 27 4.12 6.84 -3.40
CA ALA A 27 2.74 6.53 -3.05
C ALA A 27 2.51 5.01 -2.98
N LEU A 28 3.00 4.23 -3.95
CA LEU A 28 2.92 2.76 -3.94
C LEU A 28 3.63 2.15 -2.72
N LEU A 29 4.82 2.66 -2.37
CA LEU A 29 5.57 2.18 -1.19
C LEU A 29 4.84 2.50 0.12
N SER A 30 4.21 3.67 0.23
CA SER A 30 3.37 3.99 1.40
C SER A 30 2.13 3.09 1.51
N LEU A 31 1.60 2.62 0.38
CA LEU A 31 0.47 1.70 0.32
C LEU A 31 0.88 0.28 0.76
N GLU A 32 2.03 -0.22 0.31
CA GLU A 32 2.60 -1.49 0.82
C GLU A 32 2.85 -1.43 2.34
N PHE A 33 3.34 -0.31 2.85
CA PHE A 33 3.51 -0.12 4.30
C PHE A 33 2.17 -0.18 5.06
N MET A 34 1.11 0.42 4.52
CA MET A 34 -0.24 0.32 5.11
C MET A 34 -0.77 -1.12 5.08
N VAL A 35 -0.59 -1.85 3.98
CA VAL A 35 -0.97 -3.27 3.88
C VAL A 35 -0.27 -4.12 4.93
N LEU A 36 1.03 -3.92 5.15
CA LEU A 36 1.77 -4.65 6.18
C LEU A 36 1.26 -4.36 7.59
N SER A 37 0.85 -3.12 7.88
CA SER A 37 0.24 -2.78 9.17
C SER A 37 -1.09 -3.51 9.41
N ILE A 38 -1.89 -3.67 8.35
CA ILE A 38 -3.16 -4.42 8.39
C ILE A 38 -2.89 -5.92 8.53
N PHE A 39 -1.89 -6.45 7.83
CA PHE A 39 -1.49 -7.85 7.96
C PHE A 39 -1.08 -8.20 9.39
N TYR A 40 -0.30 -7.33 10.04
CA TYR A 40 0.08 -7.52 11.44
C TYR A 40 -1.14 -7.52 12.39
N LEU A 41 -2.10 -6.60 12.19
CA LEU A 41 -3.36 -6.60 12.93
C LEU A 41 -4.11 -7.93 12.76
N MET A 42 -4.14 -8.44 11.53
CA MET A 42 -4.86 -9.67 11.21
C MET A 42 -4.23 -10.91 11.85
N ILE A 43 -2.89 -10.99 11.90
CA ILE A 43 -2.19 -12.04 12.66
C ILE A 43 -2.53 -11.96 14.14
N VAL A 44 -2.42 -10.77 14.74
CA VAL A 44 -2.70 -10.60 16.18
C VAL A 44 -4.14 -11.00 16.49
N PHE A 45 -5.10 -10.62 15.64
CA PHE A 45 -6.48 -11.03 15.79
C PHE A 45 -6.63 -12.56 15.73
N MET A 46 -6.12 -13.22 14.69
CA MET A 46 -6.22 -14.68 14.57
C MET A 46 -5.56 -15.44 15.73
N MET A 47 -4.43 -14.94 16.23
CA MET A 47 -3.74 -15.51 17.39
C MET A 47 -4.55 -15.37 18.69
N ILE A 48 -5.28 -14.26 18.88
CA ILE A 48 -6.13 -14.05 20.08
C ILE A 48 -7.31 -15.03 20.09
N TYR A 49 -7.94 -15.26 18.94
CA TYR A 49 -9.07 -16.18 18.84
C TYR A 49 -8.65 -17.65 18.62
N GLY A 50 -7.35 -17.92 18.46
CA GLY A 50 -6.82 -19.26 18.27
C GLY A 50 -7.16 -19.88 16.91
N TYR A 51 -7.40 -19.05 15.88
CA TYR A 51 -7.65 -19.52 14.52
C TYR A 51 -6.35 -19.78 13.75
N GLU A 52 -6.45 -20.64 12.74
CA GLU A 52 -5.34 -20.95 11.84
C GLU A 52 -4.92 -19.74 10.99
N LEU A 53 -3.61 -19.58 10.77
CA LEU A 53 -3.02 -18.45 10.04
C LEU A 53 -3.22 -18.53 8.52
N TYR A 54 -3.83 -19.59 7.98
CA TYR A 54 -4.04 -19.75 6.54
C TYR A 54 -4.78 -18.57 5.89
N PHE A 55 -5.74 -17.98 6.59
CA PHE A 55 -6.47 -16.82 6.08
C PHE A 55 -5.58 -15.59 5.88
N SER A 56 -4.58 -15.39 6.76
CA SER A 56 -3.61 -14.30 6.62
C SER A 56 -2.70 -14.46 5.40
N LEU A 57 -2.37 -15.69 5.02
CA LEU A 57 -1.58 -15.96 3.82
C LEU A 57 -2.35 -15.60 2.55
N ILE A 58 -3.64 -15.94 2.48
CA ILE A 58 -4.50 -15.58 1.34
C ILE A 58 -4.58 -14.06 1.18
N PHE A 59 -4.76 -13.32 2.29
CA PHE A 59 -4.73 -11.86 2.28
C PHE A 59 -3.42 -11.31 1.69
N LEU A 60 -2.29 -11.89 2.08
CA LEU A 60 -0.98 -11.43 1.62
C LEU A 60 -0.79 -11.66 0.10
N VAL A 61 -1.26 -12.79 -0.43
CA VAL A 61 -1.24 -13.06 -1.88
C VAL A 61 -2.02 -12.00 -2.66
N PHE A 62 -3.26 -11.69 -2.24
CA PHE A 62 -4.06 -10.63 -2.89
C PHE A 62 -3.36 -9.28 -2.83
N SER A 63 -2.73 -8.95 -1.71
CA SER A 63 -2.04 -7.67 -1.56
C SER A 63 -0.83 -7.52 -2.49
N VAL A 64 -0.08 -8.60 -2.72
CA VAL A 64 1.04 -8.60 -3.68
C VAL A 64 0.54 -8.49 -5.12
N CYS A 65 -0.62 -9.08 -5.44
CA CYS A 65 -1.24 -8.91 -6.75
C CYS A 65 -1.62 -7.45 -7.04
N GLU A 66 -2.21 -6.75 -6.06
CA GLU A 66 -2.49 -5.31 -6.17
C GLU A 66 -1.20 -4.49 -6.33
N GLY A 67 -0.14 -4.84 -5.58
CA GLY A 67 1.18 -4.22 -5.74
C GLY A 67 1.77 -4.41 -7.15
N ALA A 68 1.67 -5.63 -7.70
CA ALA A 68 2.14 -5.93 -9.05
C ALA A 68 1.34 -5.17 -10.13
N LEU A 69 0.02 -5.04 -9.97
CA LEU A 69 -0.82 -4.23 -10.84
C LEU A 69 -0.41 -2.75 -10.74
N GLY A 70 -0.20 -2.21 -9.54
CA GLY A 70 0.29 -0.86 -9.31
C GLY A 70 1.62 -0.57 -10.00
N LEU A 71 2.58 -1.48 -9.89
CA LEU A 71 3.88 -1.37 -10.57
C LEU A 71 3.75 -1.43 -12.10
N SER A 72 2.86 -2.27 -12.62
CA SER A 72 2.64 -2.37 -14.08
C SER A 72 2.13 -1.05 -14.67
N ILE A 73 1.30 -0.33 -13.92
CA ILE A 73 0.80 1.00 -14.29
C ILE A 73 1.93 2.02 -14.24
N LEU A 74 2.78 1.98 -13.21
CA LEU A 74 3.96 2.83 -13.10
C LEU A 74 4.88 2.67 -14.33
N VAL A 75 5.19 1.44 -14.72
CA VAL A 75 6.03 1.16 -15.90
C VAL A 75 5.40 1.73 -17.18
N LYS A 76 4.08 1.62 -17.34
CA LYS A 76 3.37 2.22 -18.47
C LYS A 76 3.46 3.75 -18.47
N LEU A 77 3.36 4.38 -17.30
CA LEU A 77 3.48 5.83 -17.15
C LEU A 77 4.88 6.31 -17.52
N VAL A 78 5.93 5.67 -16.99
CA VAL A 78 7.32 5.99 -17.33
C VAL A 78 7.56 5.88 -18.83
N ARG A 79 7.06 4.83 -19.50
CA ARG A 79 7.23 4.67 -20.95
C ARG A 79 6.48 5.71 -21.79
N SER A 80 5.38 6.25 -21.28
CA SER A 80 4.54 7.21 -22.01
C SER A 80 4.93 8.68 -21.78
N GLN A 81 5.29 9.05 -20.54
CA GLN A 81 5.54 10.43 -20.13
C GLN A 81 7.02 10.69 -19.78
N GLY A 82 7.84 9.64 -19.73
CA GLY A 82 9.27 9.73 -19.39
C GLY A 82 9.55 10.02 -17.92
N ASN A 83 8.53 10.09 -17.06
CA ASN A 83 8.66 10.55 -15.69
C ASN A 83 7.61 9.93 -14.75
N ASP A 84 7.93 9.78 -13.47
CA ASP A 84 7.08 9.17 -12.44
C ASP A 84 6.09 10.16 -11.78
N TYR A 85 5.95 11.36 -12.36
CA TYR A 85 5.21 12.43 -11.71
C TYR A 85 3.70 12.31 -11.95
N LEU A 86 2.92 12.39 -10.88
CA LEU A 86 1.45 12.45 -10.98
C LEU A 86 0.96 13.69 -11.74
N ASN A 87 1.73 14.78 -11.75
CA ASN A 87 1.33 16.04 -12.39
C ASN A 87 1.32 15.97 -13.93
N SER A 88 2.07 15.04 -14.55
CA SER A 88 2.06 14.86 -16.02
C SER A 88 0.84 14.08 -16.52
N LEU A 89 0.06 13.44 -15.64
CA LEU A 89 -1.22 12.80 -15.96
C LEU A 89 -2.35 13.79 -16.30
N SER A 90 -2.10 15.10 -16.18
CA SER A 90 -3.05 16.18 -16.49
C SER A 90 -3.53 16.25 -17.95
N MET A 91 -3.10 15.34 -18.83
CA MET A 91 -3.71 15.15 -20.16
C MET A 91 -5.20 14.78 -20.11
N LEU A 92 -5.71 14.29 -18.97
CA LEU A 92 -7.14 13.97 -18.78
C LEU A 92 -7.98 15.18 -18.33
N SER A 93 -7.40 16.38 -18.16
CA SER A 93 -8.14 17.59 -17.74
C SER A 93 -8.71 18.41 -18.91
N TRP A 94 -9.10 17.76 -20.01
CA TRP A 94 -9.91 18.32 -21.10
C TRP A 94 -11.04 17.37 -21.46
#